data_AF-A0A512NC52-F1
#
_entry.id   AF-A0A512NC52-F1
#
_cell.length_a   1.000
_cell.length_b   1.000
_cell.length_c   1.000
_cell.angle_alpha   90.00
_cell.angle_beta   90.00
_cell.angle_gamma   90.00
#
_symmetry.space_group_name_H-M   'P 1'
#
loop_
_entity.id
_entity.type
_entity.pdbx_description
1 polymer ?
#
loop_
_entity_poly.entity_id
_entity_poly.type
_entity_poly.pdbx_seq_one_letter_code
_entity_poly.pdbx_strand_id
1 'polypeptide(L)'
;MTATLSKTLYCSFCMKSQHEVAKLVAGPAQIFICDECVDLCNQWIADRPPKPSKFPPPEEVATERLLEHLRAIEETVRAKGDQLQRTVDLLRSREVSWAQIGTALGVSRQSAWERFT
;
A
#
# COMPACT_ATOMS: atom_id res chain seq x y z
N MET A 1 -38.97 -19.41 27.48
CA MET A 1 -38.20 -19.08 26.26
C MET A 1 -37.84 -17.61 26.34
N THR A 2 -36.69 -17.26 26.91
CA THR A 2 -36.23 -15.86 27.00
C THR A 2 -35.69 -15.46 25.64
N ALA A 3 -36.43 -14.64 24.91
CA ALA A 3 -35.96 -14.00 23.69
C ALA A 3 -34.82 -13.05 24.05
N THR A 4 -33.61 -13.37 23.60
CA THR A 4 -32.47 -12.44 23.62
C THR A 4 -32.78 -11.33 22.62
N LEU A 5 -33.17 -10.15 23.12
CA LEU A 5 -33.25 -8.93 22.31
C LEU A 5 -31.85 -8.63 21.77
N SER A 6 -31.60 -8.93 20.50
CA SER A 6 -30.35 -8.58 19.82
C SER A 6 -30.23 -7.06 19.78
N LYS A 7 -29.23 -6.51 20.48
CA LYS A 7 -28.96 -5.07 20.50
C LYS A 7 -28.55 -4.61 19.09
N THR A 8 -29.28 -3.65 18.52
CA THR A 8 -28.92 -3.01 17.25
C THR A 8 -27.56 -2.33 17.38
N LEU A 9 -26.66 -2.62 16.45
CA LEU A 9 -25.35 -1.98 16.34
C LEU A 9 -25.40 -0.80 15.37
N TYR A 10 -24.52 0.17 15.58
CA TYR A 10 -24.46 1.41 14.81
C TYR A 10 -23.03 1.67 14.37
N CYS A 11 -22.86 2.16 13.15
CA CYS A 11 -21.59 2.67 12.66
C CYS A 11 -21.15 3.85 13.54
N SER A 12 -19.95 3.78 14.10
CA SER A 12 -19.39 4.84 14.96
C SER A 12 -19.06 6.13 14.20
N PHE A 13 -19.10 6.11 12.86
CA PHE A 13 -18.73 7.24 11.99
C PHE A 13 -19.94 7.99 11.45
N CYS A 14 -20.92 7.28 10.88
CA CYS A 14 -22.12 7.90 10.29
C CYS A 14 -23.39 7.70 11.12
N MET A 15 -23.31 6.97 12.24
CA MET A 15 -24.44 6.65 13.13
C MET A 15 -25.59 5.84 12.51
N LYS A 16 -25.46 5.36 11.26
CA LYS A 16 -26.41 4.42 10.65
C LYS A 16 -26.40 3.08 11.39
N SER A 17 -27.57 2.48 11.54
CA SER A 17 -27.73 1.14 12.10
C SER A 17 -27.22 0.06 11.15
N GLN A 18 -26.95 -1.14 11.68
CA GLN A 18 -26.60 -2.34 10.90
C GLN A 18 -27.65 -2.73 9.84
N HIS A 19 -28.87 -2.18 9.92
CA HIS A 19 -29.96 -2.44 8.97
C HIS A 19 -30.01 -1.41 7.83
N GLU A 20 -29.30 -0.29 7.97
CA GLU A 20 -29.25 0.81 7.00
C GLU A 20 -28.02 0.75 6.10
N VAL A 21 -27.13 -0.21 6.32
CA VAL A 21 -25.87 -0.39 5.59
C VAL A 21 -25.72 -1.83 5.13
N ALA A 22 -25.04 -2.05 4.01
CA ALA A 22 -24.88 -3.41 3.48
C ALA A 22 -23.92 -4.25 4.34
N LYS A 23 -22.89 -3.61 4.93
CA LYS A 23 -21.93 -4.28 5.82
C LYS A 23 -21.59 -3.38 7.00
N LEU A 24 -21.53 -3.98 8.19
CA LEU A 24 -21.02 -3.33 9.40
C LEU A 24 -19.90 -4.19 9.99
N VAL A 25 -18.71 -3.63 10.10
CA VAL A 25 -17.51 -4.31 10.61
C VAL A 25 -17.28 -3.91 12.06
N ALA A 26 -17.11 -4.89 12.94
CA ALA A 26 -16.77 -4.67 14.35
C ALA A 26 -15.26 -4.64 14.56
N GLY A 27 -14.77 -3.63 15.27
CA GLY A 27 -13.40 -3.49 15.71
C GLY A 27 -13.22 -3.77 17.21
N PRO A 28 -11.97 -3.71 17.71
CA PRO A 28 -11.69 -3.70 19.13
C PRO A 28 -12.41 -2.54 19.84
N ALA A 29 -12.66 -2.69 21.15
CA ALA A 29 -13.27 -1.64 21.99
C ALA A 29 -14.67 -1.16 21.56
N GLN A 30 -15.49 -2.02 20.95
CA GLN A 30 -16.89 -1.72 20.57
C GLN A 30 -17.03 -0.58 19.53
N ILE A 31 -16.04 -0.43 18.65
CA ILE A 31 -16.10 0.49 17.51
C ILE A 31 -16.61 -0.26 16.29
N PHE A 32 -17.45 0.38 15.47
CA PHE A 32 -17.99 -0.20 14.25
C PHE A 32 -17.82 0.76 13.07
N ILE A 33 -17.56 0.21 11.87
CA ILE A 33 -17.49 0.99 10.63
C ILE A 33 -18.29 0.30 9.53
N CYS A 34 -19.07 1.07 8.76
CA CYS A 34 -19.83 0.54 7.63
C CYS A 34 -19.07 0.67 6.31
N ASP A 35 -19.54 -0.06 5.30
CA ASP A 35 -19.00 -0.03 3.94
C ASP A 35 -18.96 1.39 3.34
N GLU A 36 -20.04 2.16 3.48
CA GLU A 36 -20.07 3.55 2.96
C GLU A 36 -18.99 4.45 3.59
N CYS A 37 -18.75 4.32 4.91
CA CYS A 37 -17.72 5.07 5.59
C CYS A 37 -16.31 4.65 5.17
N VAL A 38 -16.10 3.35 4.89
CA VAL A 38 -14.83 2.86 4.33
C VAL A 38 -14.57 3.48 2.97
N ASP A 39 -15.59 3.50 2.09
CA ASP A 39 -15.46 4.08 0.75
C ASP A 39 -15.18 5.58 0.81
N LEU A 40 -15.88 6.30 1.69
CA LEU A 40 -15.62 7.71 1.91
C LEU A 40 -14.18 7.93 2.41
N CYS A 41 -13.75 7.20 3.45
CA CYS A 41 -12.38 7.26 3.96
C CYS A 41 -11.34 7.02 2.85
N ASN A 42 -11.57 6.04 1.98
CA ASN A 42 -10.67 5.76 0.86
C ASN A 42 -10.56 6.95 -0.11
N GLN A 43 -11.65 7.65 -0.40
CA GLN A 43 -11.61 8.86 -1.25
C GLN A 43 -10.75 9.96 -0.62
N TRP A 44 -10.96 10.30 0.65
CA TRP A 44 -10.17 11.31 1.36
C TRP A 44 -8.69 10.94 1.48
N ILE A 45 -8.37 9.65 1.63
CA ILE A 45 -7.00 9.17 1.79
C ILE A 45 -6.28 9.09 0.43
N ALA A 46 -6.97 8.65 -0.62
CA ALA A 46 -6.43 8.53 -1.98
C ALA A 46 -6.01 9.89 -2.56
N ASP A 47 -6.68 10.97 -2.15
CA ASP A 47 -6.34 12.35 -2.51
C ASP A 47 -5.02 12.88 -1.94
N ARG A 48 -4.24 12.05 -1.22
CA ARG A 48 -2.84 12.36 -0.94
C ARG A 48 -1.98 11.94 -2.13
N PRO A 49 -1.52 12.88 -2.98
CA PRO A 49 -0.60 12.55 -4.04
C PRO A 49 0.67 11.93 -3.45
N PRO A 50 1.37 11.05 -4.19
CA PRO A 50 2.72 10.62 -3.81
C PRO A 50 3.53 11.87 -3.48
N LYS A 51 4.34 11.81 -2.41
CA LYS A 51 5.19 12.95 -2.02
C LYS A 51 5.91 13.43 -3.28
N PRO A 52 5.67 14.67 -3.74
CA PRO A 52 6.27 15.14 -4.97
C PRO A 52 7.79 15.04 -4.82
N SER A 53 8.44 14.59 -5.89
CA SER A 53 9.89 14.71 -6.00
C SER A 53 10.27 16.15 -5.64
N LYS A 54 11.25 16.33 -4.76
CA LYS A 54 11.82 17.66 -4.48
C LYS A 54 12.58 18.23 -5.68
N PHE A 55 12.83 17.39 -6.68
CA PHE A 55 13.46 17.78 -7.92
C PHE A 55 12.39 18.14 -8.95
N PRO A 56 12.46 19.32 -9.58
CA PRO A 56 11.56 19.70 -10.68
C PRO A 56 11.59 18.68 -11.82
N PRO A 57 10.59 18.66 -12.72
CA PRO A 57 10.63 17.84 -13.92
C PRO A 57 11.95 18.07 -14.69
N PRO A 58 12.61 17.02 -15.21
CA PRO A 58 13.90 17.16 -15.90
C PRO A 58 13.88 18.17 -17.06
N GLU A 59 12.74 18.28 -17.75
CA GLU A 59 12.49 19.22 -18.85
C GLU A 59 12.65 20.70 -18.44
N GLU A 60 12.52 21.01 -17.14
CA GLU A 60 12.55 22.36 -16.58
C GLU A 60 13.89 22.70 -15.92
N VAL A 61 14.87 21.79 -15.96
CA VAL A 61 16.14 21.93 -15.26
C VAL A 61 17.29 22.06 -16.26
N ALA A 62 18.18 23.03 -16.04
CA ALA A 62 19.39 23.21 -16.84
C ALA A 62 20.26 21.93 -16.85
N THR A 63 20.88 21.65 -17.99
CA THR A 63 21.67 20.43 -18.21
C THR A 63 22.77 20.26 -17.17
N GLU A 64 23.45 21.32 -16.77
CA GLU A 64 24.52 21.30 -15.77
C GLU A 64 24.02 20.79 -14.43
N ARG A 65 22.85 21.26 -13.99
CA ARG A 65 22.24 20.83 -12.73
C ARG A 65 21.72 19.39 -12.80
N LEU A 66 21.29 18.93 -13.99
CA LEU A 66 20.98 17.50 -14.21
C LEU A 66 22.25 16.64 -14.05
N LEU A 67 23.36 17.06 -14.66
CA LEU A 67 24.64 16.36 -14.58
C LEU A 67 25.14 16.26 -13.14
N GLU A 68 25.02 17.34 -12.35
CA GLU A 68 25.37 17.36 -10.92
C GLU A 68 24.51 16.36 -10.10
N HIS A 69 23.25 16.15 -10.51
CA HIS A 69 22.32 15.29 -9.78
C HIS A 69 22.48 13.79 -10.11
N LEU A 70 23.06 13.43 -11.26
CA LEU A 70 23.12 12.03 -11.72
C LEU A 70 23.72 11.07 -10.69
N ARG A 71 24.79 11.47 -10.00
CA ARG A 71 25.43 10.61 -8.99
C ARG A 71 24.49 10.29 -7.83
N ALA A 72 23.78 11.28 -7.31
CA ALA A 72 22.86 11.07 -6.20
C ALA A 72 21.63 10.22 -6.60
N ILE A 73 21.17 10.34 -7.86
CA ILE A 73 20.15 9.44 -8.42
C ILE A 73 20.68 8.01 -8.44
N GLU A 74 21.87 7.80 -9.00
CA GLU A 74 22.49 6.48 -9.11
C GLU A 74 22.73 5.83 -7.73
N GLU A 75 23.22 6.60 -6.76
CA GLU A 75 23.39 6.15 -5.37
C GLU A 75 22.05 5.73 -4.74
N THR A 76 20.99 6.49 -5.01
CA THR A 76 19.64 6.16 -4.52
C THR A 76 19.11 4.87 -5.17
N VAL A 77 19.28 4.74 -6.49
CA VAL A 77 18.87 3.55 -7.26
C VAL A 77 19.64 2.32 -6.75
N ARG A 78 20.96 2.44 -6.57
CA ARG A 78 21.80 1.39 -6.01
C ARG A 78 21.36 0.99 -4.61
N ALA A 79 21.21 1.95 -3.70
CA ALA A 79 20.81 1.68 -2.32
C ALA A 79 19.44 0.98 -2.24
N LYS A 80 18.49 1.38 -3.09
CA LYS A 80 17.19 0.72 -3.21
C LYS A 80 17.27 -0.65 -3.87
N GLY A 81 18.13 -0.82 -4.86
CA GLY A 81 18.48 -2.11 -5.45
C GLY A 81 19.01 -3.09 -4.41
N ASP A 82 20.00 -2.68 -3.61
CA ASP A 82 20.58 -3.50 -2.55
C ASP A 82 19.54 -3.86 -1.48
N GLN A 83 18.69 -2.90 -1.11
CA GLN A 83 17.59 -3.14 -0.18
C GLN A 83 16.59 -4.16 -0.74
N LEU A 84 16.25 -4.04 -2.02
CA LEU A 84 15.35 -4.97 -2.71
C LEU A 84 15.97 -6.37 -2.77
N GLN A 85 17.24 -6.50 -3.15
CA GLN A 85 17.96 -7.78 -3.17
C GLN A 85 17.93 -8.45 -1.79
N ARG A 86 18.33 -7.74 -0.73
CA ARG A 86 18.29 -8.27 0.65
C ARG A 86 16.90 -8.74 1.06
N THR A 87 15.87 -8.02 0.62
CA THR A 87 14.47 -8.39 0.91
C THR A 87 14.10 -9.67 0.16
N VAL A 88 14.47 -9.79 -1.11
CA VAL A 88 14.25 -11.00 -1.91
C VAL A 88 15.00 -12.19 -1.31
N ASP A 89 16.27 -12.02 -0.93
CA ASP A 89 17.07 -13.07 -0.30
C ASP A 89 16.41 -13.60 0.98
N LEU A 90 15.90 -12.70 1.83
CA LEU A 90 15.15 -13.07 3.04
C LEU A 90 13.83 -13.79 2.72
N LEU A 91 13.12 -13.39 1.65
CA LEU A 91 11.92 -14.10 1.20
C LEU A 91 12.26 -15.51 0.70
N ARG A 92 13.36 -15.65 -0.05
CA ARG A 92 13.87 -16.93 -0.52
C ARG A 92 14.33 -17.82 0.63
N SER A 93 14.96 -17.26 1.67
CA SER A 93 15.33 -18.00 2.88
C SER A 93 14.13 -18.45 3.71
N ARG A 94 12.96 -17.82 3.51
CA ARG A 94 11.66 -18.22 4.07
C ARG A 94 10.85 -19.10 3.11
N GLU A 95 11.51 -19.66 2.09
CA GLU A 95 10.93 -20.57 1.10
C GLU A 95 9.78 -19.98 0.25
N VAL A 96 9.63 -18.66 0.21
CA VAL A 96 8.60 -17.99 -0.61
C VAL A 96 8.92 -18.18 -2.09
N SER A 97 7.98 -18.74 -2.87
CA SER A 97 8.19 -19.08 -4.28
C SER A 97 8.45 -17.87 -5.19
N TRP A 98 9.19 -18.07 -6.29
CA TRP A 98 9.40 -17.02 -7.30
C TRP A 98 8.10 -16.54 -7.95
N ALA A 99 7.04 -17.35 -7.96
CA ALA A 99 5.73 -16.93 -8.47
C ALA A 99 5.08 -15.89 -7.54
N GLN A 100 5.16 -16.10 -6.22
CA GLN A 100 4.70 -15.13 -5.23
C GLN A 100 5.54 -13.86 -5.24
N ILE A 101 6.87 -13.98 -5.32
CA ILE A 101 7.77 -12.82 -5.41
C ILE A 101 7.51 -12.02 -6.69
N GLY A 102 7.39 -12.68 -7.84
CA GLY A 102 7.04 -12.03 -9.11
C GLY A 102 5.71 -11.29 -9.04
N THR A 103 4.68 -11.92 -8.47
CA THR A 103 3.37 -11.30 -8.26
C THR A 103 3.47 -10.04 -7.40
N ALA A 104 4.24 -10.08 -6.30
CA ALA A 104 4.46 -8.93 -5.43
C ALA A 104 5.23 -7.79 -6.11
N LEU A 105 6.11 -8.11 -7.06
CA LEU A 105 6.88 -7.15 -7.85
C LEU A 105 6.16 -6.67 -9.11
N GLY A 106 5.00 -7.25 -9.44
CA GLY A 106 4.26 -6.95 -10.68
C GLY A 106 4.92 -7.48 -11.96
N VAL A 107 5.74 -8.53 -11.86
CA VAL A 107 6.45 -9.15 -13.00
C VAL A 107 6.19 -10.66 -13.07
N SER A 108 6.56 -11.29 -14.19
CA SER A 108 6.43 -12.74 -14.32
C SER A 108 7.38 -13.50 -13.37
N ARG A 109 7.06 -14.75 -13.05
CA ARG A 109 7.95 -15.66 -12.30
C ARG A 109 9.35 -15.72 -12.92
N GLN A 110 9.40 -15.84 -14.25
CA GLN A 110 10.67 -15.94 -14.98
C GLN A 110 11.49 -14.66 -14.84
N SER A 111 10.87 -13.50 -15.03
CA SER A 111 11.54 -12.20 -14.86
C SER A 111 12.06 -11.98 -13.44
N ALA A 112 11.34 -12.46 -12.42
CA ALA A 112 11.82 -12.42 -11.05
C ALA A 112 13.03 -13.34 -10.84
N TRP A 113 12.97 -14.57 -11.35
CA TRP A 113 14.08 -15.52 -11.23
C TRP A 113 15.35 -15.01 -11.94
N GLU A 114 15.24 -14.56 -13.20
CA GLU A 114 16.37 -14.04 -14.00
C GLU A 114 17.00 -12.79 -13.38
N ARG A 115 16.22 -11.98 -12.65
CA ARG A 115 16.70 -10.73 -12.06
C ARG A 115 17.45 -10.91 -10.75
N PHE A 116 17.07 -11.92 -9.95
CA PHE A 116 17.50 -12.04 -8.55
C PHE A 116 18.24 -13.34 -8.23
N THR A 117 18.56 -14.13 -9.26
CA THR A 117 19.44 -15.31 -9.17
C THR A 117 20.76 -14.97 -9.84
#